data_AF-A0A9E6ENA7-F1
#
_entry.id   AF-A0A9E6ENA7-F1
#
_cell.length_a   1.000
_cell.length_b   1.000
_cell.length_c   1.000
_cell.angle_alpha   90.00
_cell.angle_beta   90.00
_cell.angle_gamma   90.00
#
_symmetry.space_group_name_H-M   'P 1'
#
loop_
_entity.id
_entity.type
_entity.pdbx_description
1 polymer ?
#
loop_
_entity_poly.entity_id
_entity_poly.type
_entity_poly.pdbx_seq_one_letter_code
_entity_poly.pdbx_strand_id
1 'polypeptide(L)' 'MRTNIVIDDELMRDALRVTGLKTKREAVELGLRTLL' A
#
# COMPACT_ATOMS: atom_id res chain seq x y z
N MET A 1 -3.07 4.10 14.81
CA MET A 1 -1.67 4.52 15.01
C MET A 1 -1.23 5.30 13.78
N ARG A 2 -0.52 6.43 13.93
CA ARG A 2 -0.03 7.22 12.80
C ARG A 2 1.48 7.01 12.72
N THR A 3 1.93 6.42 11.63
CA THR A 3 3.35 6.17 11.35
C THR A 3 3.68 6.78 10.00
N ASN A 4 4.79 7.52 9.92
CA ASN A 4 5.27 8.06 8.67
C ASN A 4 6.18 7.03 8.01
N ILE A 5 5.82 6.60 6.80
CA ILE A 5 6.58 5.65 5.97
C ILE A 5 6.78 6.28 4.60
N VAL A 6 8.01 6.19 4.10
CA VAL A 6 8.37 6.65 2.75
C VAL A 6 8.31 5.43 1.83
N ILE A 7 7.46 5.50 0.82
CA ILE A 7 7.31 4.47 -0.21
C ILE A 7 7.43 5.16 -1.56
N ASP A 8 8.12 4.52 -2.49
CA ASP A 8 8.22 4.98 -3.87
C ASP A 8 6.82 5.15 -4.50
N ASP A 9 6.61 6.28 -5.19
CA ASP A 9 5.30 6.60 -5.75
C ASP A 9 4.93 5.76 -6.97
N GLU A 10 5.92 5.28 -7.74
CA GLU A 10 5.68 4.33 -8.84
C GLU A 10 5.24 2.98 -8.30
N LEU A 11 5.95 2.46 -7.30
CA LEU A 11 5.58 1.22 -6.61
C LEU A 11 4.17 1.30 -6.03
N MET A 12 3.82 2.43 -5.39
CA MET A 12 2.49 2.61 -4.82
C MET A 12 1.40 2.73 -5.90
N ARG A 13 1.67 3.38 -7.03
CA ARG A 13 0.73 3.44 -8.16
C ARG A 13 0.48 2.06 -8.74
N ASP A 14 1.52 1.26 -8.92
CA ASP A 14 1.39 -0.10 -9.43
C ASP A 14 0.65 -1.00 -8.45
N ALA A 15 0.95 -0.89 -7.15
CA ALA A 15 0.22 -1.61 -6.13
C ALA A 15 -1.29 -1.30 -6.20
N LEU A 16 -1.65 -0.01 -6.17
CA LEU A 16 -3.06 0.41 -6.24
C LEU A 16 -3.74 -0.03 -7.54
N ARG A 17 -3.03 0.02 -8.67
CA ARG A 17 -3.54 -0.39 -9.99
C ARG A 17 -3.81 -1.90 -10.07
N VAL A 18 -2.88 -2.73 -9.56
CA VAL A 18 -3.02 -4.19 -9.61
C VAL A 18 -4.02 -4.70 -8.59
N THR A 19 -4.09 -4.08 -7.40
CA THR A 19 -5.02 -4.50 -6.34
C THR A 19 -6.41 -3.86 -6.47
N GLY A 20 -6.57 -2.83 -7.29
CA GLY A 20 -7.82 -2.06 -7.42
C GLY A 20 -8.20 -1.25 -6.18
N LEU A 21 -7.23 -0.96 -5.30
CA LEU A 21 -7.46 -0.25 -4.04
C LEU A 21 -7.46 1.27 -4.26
N LYS A 22 -8.21 1.98 -3.41
CA LYS A 22 -8.42 3.43 -3.58
C LYS A 22 -7.43 4.27 -2.79
N THR A 23 -6.87 3.72 -1.73
CA THR A 23 -6.01 4.47 -0.82
C THR A 23 -4.69 3.77 -0.55
N LYS A 24 -3.62 4.57 -0.36
CA LYS A 24 -2.30 4.06 0.04
C LYS A 24 -2.36 3.23 1.34
N ARG A 25 -3.29 3.57 2.25
CA ARG A 25 -3.50 2.85 3.51
C ARG A 25 -3.98 1.42 3.27
N GLU A 26 -4.97 1.23 2.41
CA GLU A 26 -5.49 -0.11 2.10
C GLU A 26 -4.41 -0.98 1.48
N ALA A 27 -3.61 -0.43 0.56
CA ALA A 27 -2.51 -1.15 -0.07
C ALA A 27 -1.45 -1.61 0.95
N VAL A 28 -1.09 -0.73 1.89
CA VAL A 28 -0.16 -1.07 2.97
C VAL A 28 -0.74 -2.12 3.91
N GLU A 29 -2.02 -2.01 4.28
CA GLU A 29 -2.67 -2.98 5.16
C GLU A 29 -2.80 -4.36 4.52
N LEU A 30 -3.17 -4.41 3.24
CA LEU A 30 -3.21 -5.66 2.47
C LEU A 30 -1.80 -6.28 2.37
N GLY A 31 -0.78 -5.50 2.02
CA GLY A 31 0.59 -5.99 1.92
C GLY A 31 1.12 -6.55 3.23
N LEU A 32 0.82 -5.92 4.37
CA LEU A 32 1.20 -6.41 5.69
C LEU A 32 0.48 -7.72 6.06
N ARG A 33 -0.80 -7.87 5.69
CA ARG A 33 -1.56 -9.10 5.95
C ARG A 33 -1.09 -10.29 5.10
N THR A 34 -0.59 -10.05 3.89
CA THR A 34 -0.09 -11.13 3.00
C THR A 34 1.26 -11.69 3.44
N LEU A 35 2.05 -10.94 4.22
CA LEU A 35 3.37 -11.37 4.71
C LEU A 35 3.30 -12.23 5.99
N LEU A 36 2.13 -12.30 6.64
CA LEU A 36 1.88 -13.09 7.84
C LEU A 36 1.08 -14.35 7.49
#